data_AF-A0A2V8G983-F1
#
_entry.id   AF-A0A2V8G983-F1
#
_cell.length_a   1.000
_cell.length_b   1.000
_cell.length_c   1.000
_cell.angle_alpha   90.00
_cell.angle_beta   90.00
_cell.angle_gamma   90.00
#
_symmetry.space_group_name_H-M   'P 1'
#
loop_
_entity.id
_entity.type
_entity.pdbx_description
1 polymer ?
#
loop_
_entity_poly.entity_id
_entity_poly.type
_entity_poly.pdbx_seq_one_letter_code
_entity_poly.pdbx_strand_id
1 'polypeptide(L)'
;GGRFKAGTEDEIAIQEEINTYKGVHRIIKHAFDYAAANRLTHVCMADKSNAMTQGHALWQRLFWELAKKYPGIEATHLYIDALAM
;
A
#
# COMPACT_ATOMS: atom_id res chain seq x y z
N GLY A 1 6.04 -0.07 19.27
CA GLY A 1 6.89 -1.21 18.85
C GLY A 1 8.11 -1.38 19.75
N GLY A 2 8.84 -2.49 19.62
CA GLY A 2 10.05 -2.81 20.40
C GLY A 2 10.21 -4.30 20.70
N ARG A 3 11.33 -4.66 21.35
CA ARG A 3 11.60 -6.01 21.87
C ARG A 3 11.77 -5.92 23.38
N PHE A 4 10.91 -6.59 24.13
CA PHE A 4 11.00 -6.75 25.58
C PHE A 4 11.82 -7.99 25.91
N LYS A 5 12.76 -7.89 26.88
CA LYS A 5 13.69 -8.97 27.27
C LYS A 5 14.39 -9.66 26.08
N ALA A 6 14.94 -8.85 25.17
CA ALA A 6 15.61 -9.36 23.98
C ALA A 6 16.76 -10.34 24.31
N GLY A 7 16.82 -11.46 23.59
CA GLY A 7 17.82 -12.51 23.75
C GLY A 7 17.53 -13.51 24.87
N THR A 8 16.30 -13.52 25.41
CA THR A 8 15.87 -14.50 26.42
C THR A 8 14.67 -15.31 25.93
N GLU A 9 14.35 -16.42 26.60
CA GLU A 9 13.13 -17.20 26.29
C GLU A 9 11.84 -16.40 26.58
N ASP A 10 11.90 -15.38 27.44
CA ASP A 10 10.79 -14.48 27.77
C ASP A 10 10.61 -13.33 26.76
N GLU A 11 11.29 -13.39 25.61
CA GLU A 11 11.29 -12.29 24.67
C GLU A 11 9.92 -12.07 24.02
N ILE A 12 9.49 -10.81 23.98
CA ILE A 12 8.29 -10.38 23.26
C ILE A 12 8.68 -9.28 22.27
N ALA A 13 8.29 -9.43 21.01
CA ALA A 13 8.49 -8.41 19.98
C ALA A 13 7.15 -7.83 19.51
N ILE A 14 7.07 -6.51 19.40
CA ILE A 14 5.91 -5.79 18.88
C ILE A 14 6.38 -4.90 17.73
N GLN A 15 5.76 -5.02 16.58
CA GLN A 15 5.97 -4.13 15.45
C GLN A 15 4.64 -3.57 14.98
N GLU A 16 4.60 -2.26 14.80
CA GLU A 16 3.40 -1.54 14.39
C GLU A 16 3.65 -0.89 13.04
N GLU A 17 2.64 -0.93 12.18
CA GLU A 17 2.62 -0.24 10.91
C GLU A 17 1.42 0.72 10.92
N ILE A 18 1.68 2.00 10.70
CA ILE A 18 0.67 3.05 10.83
C ILE A 18 0.31 3.59 9.46
N ASN A 19 -0.89 3.22 8.99
CA ASN A 19 -1.48 3.71 7.77
C ASN A 19 -2.63 4.65 8.07
N THR A 20 -2.49 5.92 7.67
CA THR A 20 -3.56 6.92 7.83
C THR A 20 -4.30 7.12 6.53
N TYR A 21 -5.62 7.31 6.59
CA TYR A 21 -6.43 7.61 5.40
C TYR A 21 -5.82 8.75 4.57
N LYS A 22 -5.46 9.87 5.23
CA LYS A 22 -4.91 11.05 4.55
C LYS A 22 -3.56 10.77 3.88
N GLY A 23 -2.71 9.96 4.52
CA GLY A 23 -1.40 9.58 3.98
C GLY A 23 -1.52 8.67 2.76
N VAL A 24 -2.35 7.64 2.86
CA VAL A 24 -2.59 6.67 1.79
C VAL A 24 -3.31 7.33 0.61
N HIS A 25 -4.38 8.08 0.88
CA HIS A 25 -5.14 8.76 -0.17
C HIS A 25 -4.28 9.74 -0.98
N ARG A 26 -3.46 10.57 -0.31
CA ARG A 26 -2.67 11.61 -1.03
C ARG A 26 -1.63 10.99 -1.97
N ILE A 27 -0.97 9.89 -1.57
CA ILE A 27 0.08 9.29 -2.39
C ILE A 27 -0.50 8.51 -3.57
N ILE A 28 -1.59 7.78 -3.36
CA ILE A 28 -2.32 7.11 -4.45
C ILE A 28 -2.84 8.13 -5.45
N LYS A 29 -3.49 9.21 -4.98
CA LYS A 29 -3.98 10.27 -5.87
C LYS A 29 -2.83 10.88 -6.67
N HIS A 30 -1.71 11.14 -6.02
CA HIS A 30 -0.53 11.69 -6.69
C HIS A 30 0.02 10.75 -7.77
N ALA A 31 0.05 9.43 -7.54
CA ALA A 31 0.47 8.46 -8.55
C ALA A 31 -0.41 8.52 -9.82
N PHE A 32 -1.73 8.57 -9.66
CA PHE A 32 -2.65 8.72 -10.79
C PHE A 32 -2.55 10.10 -11.47
N ASP A 33 -2.45 11.18 -10.69
CA ASP A 33 -2.25 12.53 -11.24
C ASP A 33 -0.96 12.61 -12.05
N TYR A 34 0.13 12.02 -11.52
CA TYR A 34 1.42 11.96 -12.19
C TYR A 34 1.34 11.17 -13.50
N ALA A 35 0.70 10.00 -13.48
CA ALA A 35 0.51 9.20 -14.68
C ALA A 35 -0.30 9.97 -15.74
N ALA A 36 -1.39 10.63 -15.36
CA ALA A 36 -2.19 11.46 -16.26
C ALA A 36 -1.36 12.62 -16.86
N ALA A 37 -0.62 13.35 -16.03
CA ALA A 37 0.19 14.49 -16.45
C ALA A 37 1.33 14.09 -17.40
N ASN A 38 1.86 12.87 -17.25
CA ASN A 38 2.96 12.35 -18.08
C ASN A 38 2.47 11.48 -19.24
N ARG A 39 1.16 11.39 -19.48
CA ARG A 39 0.55 10.54 -20.52
C ARG A 39 0.93 9.06 -20.38
N LEU A 40 1.14 8.61 -19.14
CA LEU A 40 1.26 7.19 -18.82
C LEU A 40 -0.14 6.59 -18.75
N THR A 41 -0.26 5.36 -19.20
CA THR A 41 -1.55 4.66 -19.31
C THR A 41 -1.75 3.61 -18.22
N HIS A 42 -0.82 3.51 -17.25
CA HIS A 42 -0.82 2.43 -16.28
C HIS A 42 -0.29 2.87 -14.91
N VAL A 43 -0.96 2.42 -13.84
CA VAL A 43 -0.51 2.54 -12.45
C VAL A 43 -0.69 1.18 -11.77
N CYS A 44 0.41 0.62 -11.25
CA CYS A 44 0.40 -0.61 -10.46
C CYS A 44 0.58 -0.28 -8.99
N MET A 45 -0.32 -0.77 -8.13
CA MET A 45 -0.13 -0.73 -6.68
C MET A 45 0.55 -2.00 -6.19
N ALA A 46 1.61 -1.83 -5.40
CA ALA A 46 2.26 -2.91 -4.68
C ALA A 46 1.80 -2.94 -3.22
N ASP A 47 1.39 -4.11 -2.71
CA ASP A 47 1.06 -4.27 -1.29
C ASP A 47 1.36 -5.68 -0.77
N LYS A 48 1.16 -5.91 0.53
CA LYS A 48 1.10 -7.25 1.15
C LYS A 48 -0.23 -7.51 1.86
N SER A 49 -1.36 -7.17 1.24
CA SER A 49 -2.70 -7.30 1.85
C SER A 49 -3.08 -8.73 2.24
N ASN A 50 -2.41 -9.74 1.68
CA ASN A 50 -2.52 -11.13 2.12
C ASN A 50 -1.91 -11.43 3.49
N ALA A 51 -0.99 -10.60 3.99
CA ALA A 51 -0.40 -10.73 5.33
C ALA A 51 -0.76 -9.57 6.26
N MET A 52 -0.99 -8.37 5.71
CA MET A 52 -1.18 -7.12 6.45
C MET A 52 -2.64 -6.65 6.37
N THR A 53 -3.54 -7.46 6.94
CA THR A 53 -4.98 -7.40 6.68
C THR A 53 -5.65 -6.07 7.00
N GLN A 54 -5.20 -5.35 8.03
CA GLN A 54 -5.84 -4.09 8.45
C GLN A 54 -5.26 -2.88 7.71
N GLY A 55 -3.94 -2.70 7.80
CA GLY A 55 -3.25 -1.57 7.17
C GLY A 55 -3.46 -1.56 5.66
N HIS A 56 -3.28 -2.71 5.00
CA HIS A 56 -3.34 -2.78 3.55
C HIS A 56 -4.75 -2.96 2.99
N ALA A 57 -5.75 -3.33 3.80
CA ALA A 57 -7.14 -3.18 3.39
C ALA A 57 -7.50 -1.70 3.14
N LEU A 58 -6.93 -0.78 3.93
CA LEU A 58 -7.08 0.66 3.68
C LEU A 58 -6.46 1.08 2.33
N TRP A 59 -5.27 0.56 2.00
CA TRP A 59 -4.61 0.78 0.70
C TRP A 59 -5.46 0.26 -0.46
N GLN A 60 -5.87 -1.01 -0.42
CA GLN A 60 -6.71 -1.62 -1.45
C GLN A 60 -7.98 -0.81 -1.69
N ARG A 61 -8.72 -0.49 -0.63
CA ARG A 61 -9.97 0.28 -0.75
C ARG A 61 -9.74 1.63 -1.44
N LEU A 62 -8.73 2.39 -1.00
CA LEU A 62 -8.46 3.72 -1.56
C LEU A 62 -7.91 3.67 -2.98
N PHE A 63 -7.11 2.66 -3.31
CA PHE A 63 -6.58 2.47 -4.65
C PHE A 63 -7.71 2.25 -5.67
N TRP A 64 -8.60 1.29 -5.40
CA TRP A 64 -9.72 1.00 -6.30
C TRP A 64 -10.80 2.09 -6.30
N GLU A 65 -11.00 2.82 -5.19
CA GLU A 65 -11.86 4.01 -5.16
C GLU A 65 -11.32 5.15 -6.05
N LEU A 66 -10.00 5.40 -6.01
CA LEU A 66 -9.37 6.46 -6.79
C LEU A 66 -9.21 6.08 -8.26
N ALA A 67 -8.89 4.83 -8.58
CA ALA A 67 -8.75 4.33 -9.95
C ALA A 67 -9.97 4.67 -10.83
N LYS A 68 -11.19 4.56 -10.26
CA LYS A 68 -12.45 4.89 -10.94
C LYS A 68 -12.52 6.35 -11.44
N LYS A 69 -11.72 7.25 -10.86
CA LYS A 69 -11.65 8.67 -11.24
C LYS A 69 -10.69 8.94 -12.41
N TYR A 70 -9.94 7.93 -12.86
CA TYR A 70 -8.94 8.04 -13.94
C TYR A 70 -9.18 6.96 -15.02
N PRO A 71 -10.31 7.01 -15.76
CA PRO A 71 -10.70 5.94 -16.69
C PRO A 71 -9.74 5.71 -17.87
N GLY A 72 -8.81 6.63 -18.15
CA GLY A 72 -7.77 6.47 -19.18
C GLY A 72 -6.48 5.82 -18.67
N ILE A 73 -6.42 5.40 -17.41
CA ILE A 73 -5.26 4.79 -16.76
C ILE A 73 -5.67 3.41 -16.26
N GLU A 74 -5.03 2.38 -16.79
CA GLU A 74 -5.17 1.03 -16.28
C GLU A 74 -4.62 0.94 -14.86
N ALA A 75 -5.43 0.42 -13.94
CA ALA A 75 -5.03 0.19 -12.56
C ALA A 75 -4.84 -1.30 -12.32
N THR A 76 -3.64 -1.70 -11.89
CA THR A 76 -3.32 -3.08 -11.51
C THR A 76 -2.82 -3.15 -10.08
N HIS A 77 -2.82 -4.36 -9.54
CA HIS A 77 -2.32 -4.67 -8.20
C HIS A 77 -1.45 -5.91 -8.26
N LEU A 78 -0.32 -5.87 -7.56
CA LEU A 78 0.55 -7.01 -7.33
C LEU A 78 0.92 -7.08 -5.85
N TYR A 79 1.07 -8.31 -5.33
CA TYR A 79 1.76 -8.46 -4.07
C TYR A 79 3.24 -8.12 -4.24
N ILE A 80 3.83 -7.47 -3.24
CA ILE A 80 5.20 -6.94 -3.33
C ILE A 80 6.24 -8.04 -3.62
N ASP A 81 6.03 -9.25 -3.12
CA ASP A 81 6.86 -10.42 -3.41
C ASP A 81 6.76 -10.86 -4.87
N ALA A 82 5.57 -10.79 -5.48
CA ALA A 82 5.40 -11.06 -6.90
C ALA A 82 5.96 -9.93 -7.79
N LEU A 83 5.87 -8.68 -7.34
CA LEU A 83 6.40 -7.53 -8.06
C LEU A 83 7.94 -7.51 -8.11
N ALA A 84 8.60 -8.03 -7.08
CA ALA A 84 10.05 -7.99 -6.95
C ALA A 84 10.79 -9.15 -7.67
N MET A 85 10.07 -10.10 -8.27
CA MET A 85 10.63 -11.19 -9.08
C MET A 85 10.92 -10.73 -10.51
#